data_AF-A0A8J5RHP6-F1
#
_entry.id   AF-A0A8J5RHP6-F1
#
_cell.length_a   1.000
_cell.length_b   1.000
_cell.length_c   1.000
_cell.angle_alpha   90.00
_cell.angle_beta   90.00
_cell.angle_gamma   90.00
#
_symmetry.space_group_name_H-M   'P 1'
#
loop_
_entity.id
_entity.type
_entity.pdbx_description
1 polymer ?
#
loop_
_entity_poly.entity_id
_entity_poly.type
_entity_poly.pdbx_seq_one_letter_code
_entity_poly.pdbx_strand_id
1 'polypeptide(L)'
;MLLHLLLCRVTLGKSFLQYSAMKMAHAPPGHHSVMGKPSQGGLAYPEYVVYRGEQAYPEYLITYQIVRPQESSSLAGAPDSEPNASR
;
A
#
# COMPACT_ATOMS: atom_id res chain seq x y z
N MET A 1 -7.55 -3.76 18.53
CA MET A 1 -6.91 -4.95 17.93
C MET A 1 -5.63 -4.48 17.26
N LEU A 2 -4.47 -5.08 17.60
CA LEU A 2 -3.18 -4.74 17.00
C LEU A 2 -2.94 -5.59 15.75
N LEU A 3 -2.32 -5.02 14.73
CA LEU A 3 -1.86 -5.69 13.51
C LEU A 3 -0.34 -5.74 13.49
N HIS A 4 0.20 -6.68 12.73
CA HIS A 4 1.64 -6.89 12.57
C HIS A 4 2.02 -6.85 11.09
N LEU A 5 3.09 -6.14 10.75
CA LEU A 5 3.66 -6.02 9.41
C LEU A 5 5.16 -6.32 9.44
N LEU A 6 5.64 -7.07 8.46
CA LEU A 6 7.07 -7.32 8.27
C LEU A 6 7.65 -6.32 7.26
N LEU A 7 8.70 -5.62 7.66
CA LEU A 7 9.54 -4.86 6.74
C LEU A 7 10.79 -5.70 6.48
N CYS A 8 10.85 -6.30 5.29
CA CYS A 8 11.89 -7.25 4.92
C CYS A 8 13.00 -6.58 4.11
N ARG A 9 14.24 -7.05 4.32
CA ARG A 9 15.32 -6.89 3.34
C ARG A 9 15.16 -7.96 2.29
N VAL A 10 15.06 -7.58 1.01
CA VAL A 10 14.82 -8.52 -0.08
C VAL A 10 15.88 -8.36 -1.17
N THR A 11 16.57 -9.45 -1.50
CA THR A 11 17.56 -9.50 -2.58
C THR A 11 16.88 -9.81 -3.91
N LEU A 12 16.69 -8.77 -4.74
CA LEU A 12 15.98 -8.90 -6.02
C LEU A 12 16.81 -9.43 -7.18
N GLY A 13 18.13 -9.19 -7.18
CA GLY A 13 18.99 -9.52 -8.31
C GLY A 13 18.49 -8.93 -9.63
N LYS A 14 18.64 -9.67 -10.73
CA LYS A 14 18.05 -9.30 -12.03
C LYS A 14 16.53 -9.55 -12.02
N SER A 15 15.74 -8.48 -12.08
CA SER A 15 14.27 -8.54 -12.09
C SER A 15 13.70 -8.58 -13.50
N PHE A 16 12.70 -9.44 -13.71
CA PHE A 16 11.89 -9.44 -14.93
C PHE A 16 10.71 -8.47 -14.75
N LEU A 17 10.56 -7.51 -15.67
CA LEU A 17 9.49 -6.51 -15.60
C LEU A 17 8.19 -7.05 -16.20
N GLN A 18 7.09 -6.88 -15.47
CA GLN A 18 5.76 -7.29 -15.93
C GLN A 18 4.71 -6.27 -15.50
N TYR A 19 3.61 -6.16 -16.24
CA TYR A 19 2.50 -5.22 -15.92
C TYR A 19 1.40 -5.84 -15.05
N SER A 20 1.53 -7.14 -14.75
CA SER A 20 0.72 -7.86 -13.78
C SER A 20 1.62 -8.77 -12.95
N ALA A 21 1.32 -8.91 -11.66
CA ALA A 21 1.95 -9.91 -10.80
C ALA A 21 1.39 -11.29 -11.17
N MET A 22 1.91 -11.86 -12.26
CA MET A 22 1.53 -13.22 -12.64
C MET A 22 2.05 -14.22 -11.61
N LYS A 23 1.18 -15.16 -11.21
CA LYS A 23 1.59 -16.33 -10.44
C LYS A 23 2.48 -17.20 -11.31
N MET A 24 3.79 -17.10 -11.09
CA MET A 24 4.77 -18.05 -11.63
C MET A 24 5.24 -18.97 -10.53
N ALA A 25 5.56 -20.22 -10.86
CA ALA A 25 6.10 -21.17 -9.89
C ALA A 25 7.58 -20.90 -9.58
N HIS A 26 8.29 -20.26 -10.52
CA HIS A 26 9.72 -19.99 -10.47
C HIS A 26 10.04 -18.64 -11.14
N ALA A 27 11.22 -18.09 -10.86
CA ALA A 27 11.70 -16.93 -11.60
C ALA A 27 11.87 -17.28 -13.10
N PRO A 28 11.60 -16.35 -14.03
CA PRO A 28 11.90 -16.54 -15.44
C PRO A 28 13.39 -16.87 -15.66
N PRO A 29 13.76 -17.62 -16.73
CA PRO A 29 15.15 -17.93 -17.02
C PRO A 29 16.05 -16.69 -17.03
N GLY A 30 17.18 -16.77 -16.34
CA GLY A 30 18.14 -15.67 -16.21
C GLY A 30 17.69 -14.52 -15.30
N HIS A 31 16.60 -14.67 -14.55
CA HIS A 31 16.11 -13.70 -13.57
C HIS A 31 16.02 -14.32 -12.18
N HIS A 32 15.97 -13.45 -11.17
CA HIS A 32 15.95 -13.84 -9.75
C HIS A 32 14.68 -13.35 -9.05
N SER A 33 14.00 -12.40 -9.66
CA SER A 33 12.74 -11.84 -9.16
C SER A 33 11.89 -11.33 -10.32
N VAL A 34 10.64 -11.01 -10.01
CA VAL A 34 9.71 -10.32 -10.89
C VAL A 34 9.29 -9.02 -10.23
N MET A 35 9.25 -7.95 -11.02
CA MET A 35 8.73 -6.66 -10.61
C MET A 35 7.47 -6.36 -11.44
N GLY A 36 6.33 -6.36 -10.77
CA GLY A 36 5.07 -5.85 -11.28
C GLY A 36 5.11 -4.33 -11.29
N LYS A 37 5.12 -3.71 -12.47
CA LYS A 37 5.11 -2.25 -12.64
C LYS A 37 3.66 -1.74 -12.72
N PRO A 38 3.34 -0.61 -12.07
CA PRO A 38 2.03 0.01 -12.24
C PRO A 38 1.70 0.33 -13.69
N SER A 39 0.45 0.11 -14.09
CA SER A 39 -0.04 0.41 -15.43
C SER A 39 -1.53 0.72 -15.44
N GLN A 40 -1.98 1.45 -16.47
CA GLN A 40 -3.41 1.72 -16.65
C GLN A 40 -4.16 0.40 -16.87
N GLY A 41 -5.16 0.12 -16.02
CA GLY A 41 -5.90 -1.15 -16.04
C GLY A 41 -5.16 -2.36 -15.45
N GLY A 42 -3.98 -2.16 -14.85
CA GLY A 42 -3.18 -3.18 -14.18
C GLY A 42 -2.96 -2.86 -12.70
N LEU A 43 -1.73 -3.04 -12.23
CA LEU A 43 -1.37 -2.76 -10.84
C LEU A 43 -1.43 -1.25 -10.51
N ALA A 44 -1.96 -0.92 -9.32
CA ALA A 44 -1.93 0.45 -8.81
C ALA A 44 -0.57 0.82 -8.20
N TYR A 45 0.10 -0.15 -7.57
CA TYR A 45 1.39 0.01 -6.89
C TYR A 45 2.38 -1.05 -7.39
N PRO A 46 3.69 -0.80 -7.28
CA PRO A 46 4.67 -1.79 -7.67
C PRO A 46 4.63 -2.99 -6.72
N GLU A 47 4.72 -4.19 -7.29
CA GLU A 47 4.76 -5.44 -6.54
C GLU A 47 6.04 -6.21 -6.88
N TYR A 48 6.61 -6.90 -5.91
CA TYR A 48 7.85 -7.65 -6.06
C TYR A 48 7.64 -9.10 -5.65
N VAL A 49 8.11 -10.02 -6.49
CA VAL A 49 8.01 -11.46 -6.25
C VAL A 49 9.42 -12.06 -6.28
N VAL A 50 9.77 -12.76 -5.21
CA VAL A 50 10.94 -13.64 -5.12
C VAL A 50 10.46 -15.09 -4.98
N TYR A 51 11.27 -16.03 -5.45
CA TYR A 51 10.86 -17.44 -5.57
C TYR A 51 11.64 -18.37 -4.63
N ARG A 52 12.57 -17.80 -3.87
CA ARG A 52 13.44 -18.49 -2.94
C ARG A 52 13.35 -17.81 -1.57
N GLY A 53 13.16 -18.59 -0.52
CA GLY A 53 12.99 -18.07 0.84
C GLY A 53 14.23 -17.32 1.31
N GLU A 54 15.42 -17.79 0.93
CA GLU A 54 16.71 -17.17 1.26
C GLU A 54 16.91 -15.75 0.68
N GLN A 55 16.05 -15.31 -0.26
CA GLN A 55 16.11 -13.95 -0.81
C GLN A 55 15.47 -12.91 0.11
N ALA A 56 14.73 -13.31 1.15
CA ALA A 56 14.03 -12.39 2.04
C ALA A 56 14.43 -12.62 3.49
N TYR A 57 14.91 -11.56 4.15
CA TYR A 57 15.19 -11.55 5.57
C TYR A 57 14.20 -10.61 6.29
N PRO A 58 13.41 -11.09 7.26
CA PRO A 58 12.48 -10.25 8.01
C PRO A 58 13.26 -9.34 8.97
N GLU A 59 13.59 -8.13 8.51
CA GLU A 59 14.48 -7.23 9.26
C GLU A 59 13.76 -6.55 10.42
N TYR A 60 12.49 -6.16 10.23
CA TYR A 60 11.69 -5.53 11.28
C TYR A 60 10.28 -6.11 11.36
N LEU A 61 9.76 -6.23 12.59
CA LEU A 61 8.37 -6.55 12.91
C LEU A 61 7.69 -5.29 13.48
N ILE A 62 6.79 -4.70 12.70
CA ILE A 62 6.07 -3.48 13.05
C ILE A 62 4.70 -3.86 13.61
N THR A 63 4.37 -3.37 14.80
CA THR A 63 3.04 -3.54 15.40
C THR A 63 2.29 -2.22 15.36
N TYR A 64 1.09 -2.20 14.78
CA TYR A 64 0.35 -0.96 14.52
C TYR A 64 -1.17 -1.14 14.63
N GLN A 65 -1.91 -0.02 14.56
CA GLN A 65 -3.37 0.00 14.48
C GLN A 65 -3.80 0.81 13.27
N ILE A 66 -4.83 0.35 12.57
CA ILE A 66 -5.48 1.13 11.53
C ILE A 66 -6.43 2.11 12.22
N VAL A 67 -6.12 3.40 12.13
CA VAL A 67 -6.93 4.47 12.70
C VAL A 67 -7.96 4.90 11.66
N ARG A 68 -9.23 4.99 12.05
CA ARG A 68 -10.26 5.56 11.18
C ARG A 68 -9.96 7.05 10.97
N PRO A 69 -10.04 7.57 9.74
CA PRO A 69 -9.94 9.00 9.51
C PRO A 69 -10.98 9.72 10.37
N GLN A 70 -10.59 10.80 11.06
CA GLN A 70 -11.58 11.64 11.71
C GLN A 70 -12.32 12.41 10.62
N GLU A 71 -13.64 12.26 10.58
CA GLU A 71 -14.49 13.16 9.82
C GLU A 71 -14.25 14.55 10.39
N SER A 72 -13.78 15.48 9.56
CA SER A 72 -13.72 16.88 9.94
C SER A 72 -15.16 17.32 10.25
N SER A 73 -15.53 17.33 11.52
CA SER A 73 -16.79 17.93 11.97
C SER A 73 -16.68 19.42 11.68
N SER A 74 -17.12 19.82 10.50
CA SER A 74 -17.29 21.20 10.12
C SER A 74 -18.23 21.84 11.15
N LEU A 75 -17.64 22.65 12.05
CA LEU A 75 -18.36 23.67 12.79
C LEU A 75 -19.01 24.60 11.76
N ALA A 76 -20.26 24.30 11.38
CA ALA A 76 -21.17 25.23 10.74
C ALA A 76 -22.48 25.23 11.54
N GLY A 77 -22.36 25.34 12.86
CA GLY A 77 -23.44 25.76 13.74
C GLY A 77 -23.36 27.27 13.94
N ALA A 78 -23.81 28.03 12.95
CA ALA A 78 -24.22 29.41 13.15
C ALA A 78 -25.67 29.51 12.65
N PRO A 79 -26.68 29.56 13.54
CA PRO A 79 -28.01 29.94 13.13
C PRO A 79 -27.97 31.43 12.79
N ASP A 80 -28.17 31.76 11.52
CA ASP A 80 -28.50 33.12 11.11
C ASP A 80 -29.85 33.49 11.75
N SER A 81 -29.80 34.08 12.94
CA SER A 81 -30.95 34.73 13.56
C SER A 81 -31.20 36.04 12.82
N GLU A 82 -32.15 36.00 11.90
CA GLU A 82 -32.81 37.13 11.24
C GLU A 82 -33.31 38.15 12.29
N PRO A 83 -32.92 39.43 12.26
CA PRO A 83 -33.59 40.45 13.05
C PRO A 83 -34.78 41.03 12.28
N ASN A 84 -35.98 40.61 12.71
CA ASN A 84 -37.27 41.16 12.33
C ASN A 84 -37.42 42.63 12.80
N ALA A 85 -37.69 43.51 11.83
CA ALA A 85 -38.44 44.79 11.83
C ALA A 85 -38.25 45.87 12.92
N SER A 86 -38.30 47.12 12.41
CA SER A 86 -38.84 48.36 13.01
C SER A 86 -37.82 49.40 13.52
N ARG A 87 -37.43 50.32 12.63
CA ARG A 87 -37.37 51.77 12.88
C ARG A 87 -37.25 52.56 11.59
#